data_AF-A0A250XFA7-F1
#
_entry.id   AF-A0A250XFA7-F1
#
_cell.length_a   1.000
_cell.length_b   1.000
_cell.length_c   1.000
_cell.angle_alpha   90.00
_cell.angle_beta   90.00
_cell.angle_gamma   90.00
#
_symmetry.space_group_name_H-M   'P 1'
#
loop_
_entity.id
_entity.type
_entity.pdbx_description
1 polymer ?
#
loop_
_entity_poly.entity_id
_entity_poly.type
_entity_poly.pdbx_seq_one_letter_code
_entity_poly.pdbx_strand_id
1 'polypeptide(L)'
;MLPLRVRAPRQLIAGSPFLWRTSQILGTDKLAIRFNASEASPRASALSAKDLFEASQLAQWSGLCYQPAHLIESAAKAEGLNLVAHGRDMYTSWIVADGHFTPLSQGGDSTGPSLNPATAGSKDEGGKAMSLGVESTNKSNIVTSAGLHSPQPSHLKPGTEFIGRTCRVVLLRGVQWNAPETSMSNMWRVLASAWPVPFAQNMSHERGGHLVCHAGIADVSLELFAQLAPYLRRNGSAASSGPLIFGGHSLGGSLAKLIWVLSILHGHRLPHQLACHNFGSPQVLSHNDGGGSSRVMQFLGASPGSCKNWIQEHDPVPRAMMASDPYFHAFFQNSALKGLLQARSWLLGTGSLVSSERFLFENVGDVYLIKGGCEILQVRQEDEVDVLHMALSEAVSQPHKTIQYWLDHHHGSYAHDLHIAATVATQRCARADEQVMAGVKL
;
A
#
# COMPACT_ATOMS: atom_id res chain seq x y z
N MET A 1 -9.99 2.07 62.39
CA MET A 1 -11.41 2.43 62.62
C MET A 1 -11.58 3.93 62.40
N LEU A 2 -12.23 4.30 61.30
CA LEU A 2 -12.64 5.66 60.93
C LEU A 2 -13.88 5.47 60.02
N PRO A 3 -15.06 6.06 60.32
CA PRO A 3 -16.28 5.74 59.57
C PRO A 3 -16.43 6.65 58.33
N LEU A 4 -16.71 6.01 57.18
CA LEU A 4 -17.17 6.66 55.95
C LEU A 4 -18.58 7.25 56.16
N ARG A 5 -18.76 8.53 55.81
CA ARG A 5 -20.08 9.16 55.62
C ARG A 5 -20.53 9.02 54.18
N VAL A 6 -21.61 8.27 53.98
CA VAL A 6 -22.37 8.20 52.72
C VAL A 6 -23.37 9.36 52.69
N ARG A 7 -23.36 10.19 51.63
CA ARG A 7 -24.38 11.21 51.36
C ARG A 7 -25.43 10.64 50.40
N ALA A 8 -26.70 10.68 50.80
CA ALA A 8 -27.85 10.36 49.95
C ALA A 8 -28.16 11.53 48.97
N PRO A 9 -28.66 11.25 47.75
CA PRO A 9 -29.12 12.29 46.84
C PRO A 9 -30.56 12.71 47.14
N ARG A 10 -30.79 14.03 47.04
CA ARG A 10 -32.07 14.73 47.17
C ARG A 10 -33.02 14.36 46.04
N GLN A 11 -34.26 14.02 46.39
CA GLN A 11 -35.44 14.10 45.53
C GLN A 11 -35.78 15.57 45.25
N LEU A 12 -36.13 15.92 44.00
CA LEU A 12 -37.08 17.01 43.71
C LEU A 12 -37.85 16.71 42.40
N ILE A 13 -39.16 16.51 42.61
CA ILE A 13 -40.32 17.06 41.87
C ILE A 13 -40.71 16.47 40.51
N ALA A 14 -41.95 15.96 40.52
CA ALA A 14 -42.77 15.48 39.42
C ALA A 14 -43.75 16.56 38.91
N GLY A 15 -44.22 16.38 37.67
CA GLY A 15 -45.36 17.07 37.03
C GLY A 15 -44.96 17.64 35.67
N SER A 16 -45.57 17.35 34.52
CA SER A 16 -46.86 16.75 34.14
C SER A 16 -46.81 16.46 32.61
N PRO A 17 -47.83 15.83 31.98
CA PRO A 17 -47.66 14.75 31.01
C PRO A 17 -47.61 15.19 29.54
N PHE A 18 -46.83 14.49 28.72
CA PHE A 18 -46.89 14.58 27.26
C PHE A 18 -47.78 13.46 26.70
N LEU A 19 -48.92 13.88 26.16
CA LEU A 19 -49.89 13.07 25.43
C LEU A 19 -49.30 12.56 24.12
N TRP A 20 -49.39 11.26 23.91
CA TRP A 20 -49.22 10.61 22.61
C TRP A 20 -50.37 11.00 21.68
N ARG A 21 -50.05 11.60 20.52
CA ARG A 21 -50.92 11.60 19.34
C ARG A 21 -50.18 10.96 18.18
N THR A 22 -50.61 9.75 17.86
CA THR A 22 -50.46 9.12 16.56
C THR A 22 -51.41 9.80 15.58
N SER A 23 -50.87 10.37 14.50
CA SER A 23 -51.63 10.59 13.27
C SER A 23 -50.70 10.58 12.08
N GLN A 24 -50.96 9.62 11.20
CA GLN A 24 -50.42 9.46 9.86
C GLN A 24 -50.46 10.77 9.08
N ILE A 25 -49.35 11.11 8.42
CA ILE A 25 -49.38 11.83 7.16
C ILE A 25 -48.44 11.09 6.21
N LEU A 26 -49.06 10.38 5.26
CA LEU A 26 -48.44 9.96 4.01
C LEU A 26 -48.01 11.22 3.26
N GLY A 27 -46.70 11.40 3.12
CA GLY A 27 -46.10 12.49 2.35
C GLY A 27 -44.81 11.98 1.72
N THR A 28 -44.89 11.64 0.43
CA THR A 28 -43.76 11.27 -0.42
C THR A 28 -42.85 12.47 -0.63
N ASP A 29 -41.88 12.68 0.25
CA ASP A 29 -40.78 13.60 -0.02
C ASP A 29 -39.49 12.82 -0.18
N LYS A 30 -39.03 12.79 -1.44
CA LYS A 30 -37.69 12.41 -1.84
C LYS A 30 -36.71 13.27 -1.04
N LEU A 31 -36.18 12.72 0.04
CA LEU A 31 -34.95 13.18 0.69
C LEU A 31 -33.79 12.94 -0.29
N ALA A 32 -33.70 13.80 -1.32
CA ALA A 32 -32.49 14.03 -2.04
C ALA A 32 -31.53 14.71 -1.06
N ILE A 33 -30.77 13.90 -0.32
CA ILE A 33 -29.56 14.36 0.34
C ILE A 33 -28.60 14.77 -0.78
N ARG A 34 -28.72 16.03 -1.22
CA ARG A 34 -27.70 16.67 -2.05
C ARG A 34 -26.48 16.84 -1.15
N PHE A 35 -25.57 15.87 -1.21
CA PHE A 35 -24.19 16.15 -0.89
C PHE A 35 -23.73 17.21 -1.90
N ASN A 36 -23.60 18.46 -1.44
CA ASN A 36 -22.79 19.44 -2.14
C ASN A 36 -21.35 18.95 -2.04
N ALA A 37 -20.94 18.10 -2.99
CA ALA A 37 -19.54 17.90 -3.31
C ALA A 37 -19.02 19.24 -3.82
N SER A 38 -18.65 20.14 -2.90
CA SER A 38 -17.84 21.29 -3.26
C SER A 38 -16.59 20.75 -3.95
N GLU A 39 -16.23 21.34 -5.09
CA GLU A 39 -15.08 20.99 -5.92
C GLU A 39 -13.77 21.05 -5.12
N ALA A 40 -13.50 20.05 -4.28
CA ALA A 40 -12.18 19.75 -3.75
C ALA A 40 -11.42 19.14 -4.93
N SER A 41 -10.98 20.01 -5.85
CA SER A 41 -10.22 19.57 -7.00
C SER A 41 -8.83 19.13 -6.50
N PRO A 42 -8.48 17.84 -6.61
CA PRO A 42 -7.16 17.38 -6.21
C PRO A 42 -6.11 18.10 -7.03
N ARG A 43 -5.06 18.61 -6.36
CA ARG A 43 -3.96 19.26 -7.07
C ARG A 43 -3.16 18.21 -7.83
N ALA A 44 -2.77 18.54 -9.06
CA ALA A 44 -1.78 17.75 -9.80
C ALA A 44 -0.55 17.57 -8.91
N SER A 45 -0.14 16.32 -8.68
CA SER A 45 0.99 16.03 -7.81
C SER A 45 2.30 16.56 -8.40
N ALA A 46 3.18 17.09 -7.55
CA ALA A 46 4.52 17.52 -7.96
C ALA A 46 5.52 16.34 -8.04
N LEU A 47 5.04 15.15 -8.42
CA LEU A 47 5.91 13.99 -8.60
C LEU A 47 6.79 14.19 -9.83
N SER A 48 8.08 13.91 -9.68
CA SER A 48 8.98 13.91 -10.83
C SER A 48 8.70 12.72 -11.73
N ALA A 49 9.05 12.82 -13.02
CA ALA A 49 9.01 11.68 -13.93
C ALA A 49 9.80 10.47 -13.40
N LYS A 50 10.87 10.74 -12.65
CA LYS A 50 11.68 9.74 -11.96
C LYS A 50 10.90 9.01 -10.87
N ASP A 51 10.18 9.72 -10.00
CA ASP A 51 9.37 9.09 -8.94
C ASP A 51 8.33 8.13 -9.53
N LEU A 52 7.71 8.53 -10.65
CA LEU A 52 6.74 7.71 -11.36
C LEU A 52 7.39 6.48 -12.00
N PHE A 53 8.59 6.61 -12.55
CA PHE A 53 9.33 5.48 -13.11
C PHE A 53 9.78 4.47 -12.05
N GLU A 54 10.25 4.96 -10.89
CA GLU A 54 10.58 4.10 -9.75
C GLU A 54 9.34 3.35 -9.25
N ALA A 55 8.19 4.04 -9.14
CA ALA A 55 6.93 3.42 -8.77
C ALA A 55 6.46 2.36 -9.79
N SER A 56 6.59 2.65 -11.09
CA SER A 56 6.29 1.69 -12.17
C SER A 56 7.16 0.44 -12.11
N GLN A 57 8.49 0.59 -11.95
CA GLN A 57 9.40 -0.55 -11.79
C GLN A 57 9.10 -1.37 -10.54
N LEU A 58 8.80 -0.71 -9.40
CA LEU A 58 8.41 -1.44 -8.18
C LEU A 58 7.09 -2.21 -8.36
N ALA A 59 6.12 -1.64 -9.07
CA ALA A 59 4.87 -2.34 -9.40
C ALA A 59 5.15 -3.56 -10.29
N GLN A 60 6.01 -3.41 -11.31
CA GLN A 60 6.45 -4.51 -12.17
C GLN A 60 7.18 -5.60 -11.38
N TRP A 61 8.18 -5.24 -10.57
CA TRP A 61 8.95 -6.18 -9.77
C TRP A 61 8.08 -6.90 -8.74
N SER A 62 7.02 -6.29 -8.22
CA SER A 62 6.06 -6.98 -7.35
C SER A 62 5.43 -8.22 -8.03
N GLY A 63 5.36 -8.22 -9.36
CA GLY A 63 4.97 -9.36 -10.20
C GLY A 63 5.91 -10.57 -10.10
N LEU A 64 7.19 -10.36 -9.76
CA LEU A 64 8.16 -11.44 -9.58
C LEU A 64 7.76 -12.43 -8.50
N CYS A 65 7.03 -11.96 -7.47
CA CYS A 65 6.59 -12.84 -6.39
C CYS A 65 5.54 -13.86 -6.85
N TYR A 66 4.87 -13.63 -8.00
CA TYR A 66 3.89 -14.54 -8.58
C TYR A 66 4.52 -15.61 -9.49
N GLN A 67 5.83 -15.55 -9.72
CA GLN A 67 6.53 -16.54 -10.53
C GLN A 67 6.70 -17.86 -9.77
N PRO A 68 6.69 -19.02 -10.48
CA PRO A 68 7.10 -20.28 -9.89
C PRO A 68 8.49 -20.18 -9.26
N ALA A 69 8.70 -20.83 -8.12
CA ALA A 69 9.93 -20.70 -7.33
C ALA A 69 11.23 -20.97 -8.14
N HIS A 70 11.18 -21.91 -9.09
CA HIS A 70 12.32 -22.27 -9.94
C HIS A 70 12.63 -21.24 -11.05
N LEU A 71 11.75 -20.25 -11.27
CA LEU A 71 11.93 -19.17 -12.25
C LEU A 71 12.24 -17.82 -11.61
N ILE A 72 12.15 -17.69 -10.28
CA ILE A 72 12.33 -16.39 -9.59
C ILE A 72 13.73 -15.83 -9.85
N GLU A 73 14.77 -16.66 -9.80
CA GLU A 73 16.16 -16.19 -10.00
C GLU A 73 16.41 -15.69 -11.42
N SER A 74 15.96 -16.43 -12.43
CA SER A 74 16.11 -16.02 -13.84
C SER A 74 15.26 -14.78 -14.15
N ALA A 75 14.05 -14.69 -13.60
CA ALA A 75 13.17 -13.53 -13.76
C ALA A 75 13.76 -12.28 -13.06
N ALA A 76 14.24 -12.40 -11.82
CA ALA A 76 14.91 -11.31 -11.11
C ALA A 76 16.14 -10.81 -11.89
N LYS A 77 16.95 -11.74 -12.41
CA LYS A 77 18.12 -11.39 -13.23
C LYS A 77 17.75 -10.67 -14.52
N ALA A 78 16.64 -11.05 -15.17
CA ALA A 78 16.14 -10.37 -16.36
C ALA A 78 15.72 -8.92 -16.09
N GLU A 79 15.27 -8.64 -14.87
CA GLU A 79 14.93 -7.30 -14.37
C GLU A 79 16.14 -6.52 -13.81
N GLY A 80 17.37 -7.04 -13.96
CA GLY A 80 18.58 -6.40 -13.44
C GLY A 80 18.72 -6.47 -11.92
N LEU A 81 17.98 -7.38 -11.26
CA LEU A 81 18.05 -7.62 -9.82
C LEU A 81 18.97 -8.80 -9.51
N ASN A 82 19.73 -8.67 -8.43
CA ASN A 82 20.48 -9.74 -7.81
C ASN A 82 19.65 -10.34 -6.67
N LEU A 83 19.13 -11.55 -6.86
CA LEU A 83 18.33 -12.24 -5.86
C LEU A 83 19.18 -12.56 -4.62
N VAL A 84 18.74 -12.10 -3.45
CA VAL A 84 19.42 -12.34 -2.16
C VAL A 84 18.79 -13.52 -1.43
N ALA A 85 17.45 -13.52 -1.38
CA ALA A 85 16.67 -14.57 -0.75
C ALA A 85 15.25 -14.55 -1.31
N HIS A 86 14.58 -15.68 -1.26
CA HIS A 86 13.15 -15.76 -1.47
C HIS A 86 12.57 -16.85 -0.57
N GLY A 87 11.30 -16.73 -0.26
CA GLY A 87 10.62 -17.68 0.58
C GLY A 87 9.12 -17.68 0.32
N ARG A 88 8.46 -18.60 1.01
CA ARG A 88 7.02 -18.80 0.94
C ARG A 88 6.53 -19.38 2.26
N ASP A 89 5.34 -18.98 2.64
CA ASP A 89 4.57 -19.64 3.68
C ASP A 89 3.25 -20.15 3.07
N MET A 90 2.27 -20.45 3.92
CA MET A 90 0.96 -20.95 3.49
C MET A 90 0.02 -19.85 2.95
N TYR A 91 0.41 -18.59 3.02
CA TYR A 91 -0.39 -17.41 2.65
C TYR A 91 0.19 -16.67 1.46
N THR A 92 1.52 -16.52 1.39
CA THR A 92 2.20 -15.66 0.43
C THR A 92 3.62 -16.16 0.09
N SER A 93 4.24 -15.48 -0.87
CA SER A 93 5.65 -15.59 -1.21
C SER A 93 6.30 -14.21 -1.07
N TRP A 94 7.60 -14.21 -0.84
CA TRP A 94 8.38 -12.99 -0.69
C TRP A 94 9.74 -13.13 -1.36
N ILE A 95 10.29 -11.99 -1.77
CA ILE A 95 11.59 -11.87 -2.42
C ILE A 95 12.37 -10.74 -1.75
N VAL A 96 13.66 -10.97 -1.51
CA VAL A 96 14.65 -9.95 -1.17
C VAL A 96 15.67 -9.91 -2.30
N ALA A 97 15.86 -8.74 -2.90
CA ALA A 97 16.82 -8.57 -3.98
C ALA A 97 17.57 -7.24 -3.85
N ASP A 98 18.80 -7.21 -4.34
CA ASP A 98 19.59 -5.99 -4.49
C ASP A 98 19.56 -5.56 -5.96
N GLY A 99 19.39 -4.27 -6.23
CA GLY A 99 19.26 -3.79 -7.60
C GLY A 99 19.39 -2.28 -7.72
N HIS A 100 19.23 -1.78 -8.94
CA HIS A 100 19.19 -0.35 -9.22
C HIS A 100 17.98 -0.04 -10.08
N PHE A 101 17.38 1.13 -9.86
CA PHE A 101 16.39 1.64 -10.79
C PHE A 101 17.11 2.04 -12.08
N THR A 102 16.70 1.42 -13.18
CA THR A 102 17.23 1.79 -14.50
C THR A 102 16.64 3.16 -14.86
N PRO A 103 17.40 4.17 -15.30
CA PRO A 103 16.80 5.38 -15.84
C PRO A 103 16.10 5.06 -17.17
N LEU A 104 15.02 5.78 -17.48
CA LEU A 104 14.44 5.80 -18.83
C LEU A 104 15.53 6.22 -19.82
N SER A 105 16.09 5.27 -20.57
CA SER A 105 17.06 5.59 -21.62
C SER A 105 16.34 6.40 -22.69
N GLN A 106 16.71 7.68 -22.82
CA GLN A 106 16.04 8.70 -23.64
C GLN A 106 16.04 8.45 -25.17
N GLY A 107 16.47 7.30 -25.69
CA GLY A 107 16.65 7.22 -27.15
C GLY A 107 17.03 5.87 -27.73
N GLY A 108 16.35 4.80 -27.35
CA GLY A 108 16.42 3.55 -28.12
C GLY A 108 15.03 3.13 -28.55
N ASP A 109 14.83 2.94 -29.86
CA ASP A 109 13.70 2.23 -30.49
C ASP A 109 13.60 0.74 -30.05
N SER A 110 14.00 0.42 -28.83
CA SER A 110 13.70 -0.87 -28.23
C SER A 110 12.21 -0.91 -27.99
N THR A 111 11.53 -1.74 -28.79
CA THR A 111 10.27 -2.41 -28.43
C THR A 111 10.13 -2.40 -26.91
N GLY A 112 9.13 -1.67 -26.40
CA GLY A 112 8.97 -1.41 -24.96
C GLY A 112 9.12 -2.70 -24.12
N PRO A 113 9.39 -2.58 -22.81
CA PRO A 113 9.53 -3.74 -21.94
C PRO A 113 8.44 -4.74 -22.30
N SER A 114 8.85 -5.94 -22.69
CA SER A 114 7.91 -7.02 -23.01
C SER A 114 7.18 -7.29 -21.70
N LEU A 115 6.11 -6.53 -21.50
CA LEU A 115 5.03 -6.81 -20.58
C LEU A 115 4.41 -8.07 -21.18
N ASN A 116 5.09 -9.20 -21.05
CA ASN A 116 4.41 -10.48 -21.09
C ASN A 116 3.48 -10.38 -19.90
N PRO A 117 2.16 -10.20 -20.09
CA PRO A 117 1.25 -10.33 -18.99
C PRO A 117 1.54 -11.72 -18.44
N ALA A 118 2.04 -11.80 -17.20
CA ALA A 118 2.25 -13.08 -16.56
C ALA A 118 0.92 -13.83 -16.69
N THR A 119 0.91 -14.85 -17.56
CA THR A 119 -0.30 -15.50 -18.02
C THR A 119 -0.93 -16.15 -16.79
N ALA A 120 -1.94 -15.50 -16.22
CA ALA A 120 -2.72 -16.06 -15.15
C ALA A 120 -3.54 -17.22 -15.74
N GLY A 121 -2.97 -18.43 -15.68
CA GLY A 121 -3.64 -19.69 -15.95
C GLY A 121 -4.08 -19.91 -17.39
N SER A 122 -3.20 -20.48 -18.21
CA SER A 122 -3.60 -21.22 -19.41
C SER A 122 -3.09 -22.65 -19.32
N LYS A 123 -3.98 -23.59 -19.63
CA LYS A 123 -3.81 -25.04 -19.51
C LYS A 123 -2.63 -25.55 -20.33
N ASP A 124 -1.73 -26.30 -19.69
CA ASP A 124 -0.76 -27.14 -20.37
C ASP A 124 -1.45 -28.39 -20.92
N GLU A 125 -1.59 -28.47 -22.25
CA GLU A 125 -1.66 -29.74 -22.96
C GLU A 125 -0.50 -29.85 -23.95
N GLY A 126 0.36 -30.83 -23.67
CA GLY A 126 0.99 -31.75 -24.63
C GLY A 126 1.61 -31.20 -25.91
N GLY A 127 2.94 -31.13 -25.94
CA GLY A 127 3.69 -30.98 -27.20
C GLY A 127 5.18 -31.28 -27.06
N LYS A 128 5.55 -32.56 -27.10
CA LYS A 128 6.95 -33.00 -27.28
C LYS A 128 7.45 -32.57 -28.67
N ALA A 129 8.57 -31.85 -28.71
CA ALA A 129 9.47 -31.86 -29.86
C ALA A 129 10.90 -31.62 -29.40
N MET A 130 11.77 -32.58 -29.72
CA MET A 130 13.22 -32.52 -29.56
C MET A 130 13.85 -31.59 -30.60
N SER A 131 14.88 -30.85 -30.24
CA SER A 131 16.02 -30.60 -31.14
C SER A 131 17.26 -30.08 -30.40
N LEU A 132 18.31 -30.90 -30.46
CA LEU A 132 19.74 -30.64 -30.68
C LEU A 132 20.34 -29.27 -30.32
N GLY A 133 21.40 -29.33 -29.50
CA GLY A 133 22.21 -28.19 -29.11
C GLY A 133 23.36 -27.87 -30.06
N VAL A 134 24.11 -26.83 -29.69
CA VAL A 134 25.49 -26.56 -30.08
C VAL A 134 26.15 -25.78 -28.94
N GLU A 135 27.24 -26.32 -28.40
CA GLU A 135 28.19 -25.62 -27.52
C GLU A 135 28.99 -24.59 -28.33
N SER A 136 29.24 -23.41 -27.76
CA SER A 136 30.38 -22.59 -28.16
C SER A 136 30.96 -21.90 -26.94
N THR A 137 32.20 -22.29 -26.65
CA THR A 137 33.09 -21.70 -25.67
C THR A 137 33.80 -20.50 -26.28
N ASN A 138 33.91 -19.39 -25.55
CA ASN A 138 35.11 -18.56 -25.68
C ASN A 138 35.40 -17.73 -24.43
N LYS A 139 36.65 -17.88 -23.98
CA LYS A 139 37.31 -17.11 -22.92
C LYS A 139 37.94 -15.86 -23.54
N SER A 140 37.98 -14.75 -22.81
CA SER A 140 39.24 -14.03 -22.52
C SER A 140 39.04 -12.85 -21.56
N ASN A 141 39.95 -12.77 -20.60
CA ASN A 141 40.17 -11.68 -19.66
C ASN A 141 40.99 -10.56 -20.33
N ILE A 142 40.73 -9.29 -20.02
CA ILE A 142 41.78 -8.26 -19.89
C ILE A 142 41.43 -7.29 -18.75
N VAL A 143 42.41 -7.08 -17.87
CA VAL A 143 42.48 -6.12 -16.76
C VAL A 143 43.27 -4.89 -17.20
N THR A 144 42.88 -3.69 -16.77
CA THR A 144 43.70 -2.46 -16.53
C THR A 144 42.72 -1.30 -16.27
N SER A 145 42.95 -0.27 -15.45
CA SER A 145 43.83 0.03 -14.31
C SER A 145 43.34 1.38 -13.75
N ALA A 146 43.63 1.62 -12.48
CA ALA A 146 43.25 2.73 -11.62
C ALA A 146 43.39 4.17 -12.21
N GLY A 147 42.43 5.02 -11.86
CA GLY A 147 42.54 6.48 -11.87
C GLY A 147 41.89 7.06 -10.62
N LEU A 148 42.71 7.50 -9.66
CA LEU A 148 42.29 8.24 -8.47
C LEU A 148 41.96 9.69 -8.84
N HIS A 149 40.70 10.09 -8.69
CA HIS A 149 40.31 11.49 -8.53
C HIS A 149 39.40 11.65 -7.30
N SER A 150 39.85 12.49 -6.39
CA SER A 150 39.15 12.86 -5.15
C SER A 150 38.17 13.99 -5.47
N PRO A 151 36.85 13.87 -5.19
CA PRO A 151 35.93 14.98 -5.39
C PRO A 151 35.77 15.77 -4.09
N GLN A 152 35.95 17.09 -4.22
CA GLN A 152 35.52 18.08 -3.24
C GLN A 152 34.00 18.03 -2.99
N PRO A 153 33.52 18.36 -1.78
CA PRO A 153 32.10 18.37 -1.47
C PRO A 153 31.41 19.60 -2.07
N SER A 154 30.68 19.42 -3.17
CA SER A 154 29.77 20.41 -3.72
C SER A 154 28.39 20.32 -3.05
N HIS A 155 27.80 21.49 -2.83
CA HIS A 155 26.50 21.70 -2.20
C HIS A 155 25.39 20.83 -2.83
N LEU A 156 24.84 19.91 -2.01
CA LEU A 156 23.72 19.04 -2.38
C LEU A 156 22.43 19.85 -2.54
N LYS A 157 21.91 19.92 -3.77
CA LYS A 157 20.51 20.27 -4.03
C LYS A 157 19.62 19.07 -3.62
N PRO A 158 18.55 19.26 -2.83
CA PRO A 158 17.58 18.20 -2.57
C PRO A 158 16.87 17.83 -3.88
N GLY A 159 16.99 16.59 -4.35
CA GLY A 159 16.11 16.05 -5.40
C GLY A 159 16.74 15.15 -6.49
N THR A 160 18.06 15.16 -6.71
CA THR A 160 18.66 14.49 -7.88
C THR A 160 19.37 13.15 -7.62
N GLU A 161 19.38 12.63 -6.40
CA GLU A 161 20.45 11.73 -5.97
C GLU A 161 20.14 10.21 -5.88
N PHE A 162 19.23 9.65 -6.69
CA PHE A 162 18.93 8.19 -6.62
C PHE A 162 19.11 7.39 -7.91
N ILE A 163 19.39 8.03 -9.05
CA ILE A 163 19.64 7.29 -10.29
C ILE A 163 21.00 6.59 -10.15
N GLY A 164 21.01 5.27 -10.29
CA GLY A 164 22.22 4.44 -10.13
C GLY A 164 22.61 4.12 -8.68
N ARG A 165 21.81 4.49 -7.68
CA ARG A 165 22.04 4.01 -6.31
C ARG A 165 21.53 2.58 -6.17
N THR A 166 22.41 1.68 -5.75
CA THR A 166 22.02 0.33 -5.33
C THR A 166 21.01 0.45 -4.19
N CYS A 167 19.89 -0.24 -4.30
CA CYS A 167 18.88 -0.37 -3.26
C CYS A 167 18.65 -1.85 -2.95
N ARG A 168 18.09 -2.12 -1.77
CA ARG A 168 17.55 -3.43 -1.43
C ARG A 168 16.04 -3.35 -1.49
N VAL A 169 15.41 -4.25 -2.23
CA VAL A 169 13.96 -4.37 -2.30
C VAL A 169 13.49 -5.61 -1.54
N VAL A 170 12.37 -5.46 -0.83
CA VAL A 170 11.64 -6.54 -0.18
C VAL A 170 10.24 -6.53 -0.76
N LEU A 171 9.93 -7.55 -1.54
CA LEU A 171 8.69 -7.65 -2.30
C LEU A 171 7.84 -8.79 -1.75
N LEU A 172 6.54 -8.54 -1.60
CA LEU A 172 5.60 -9.53 -1.08
C LEU A 172 4.45 -9.76 -2.05
N ARG A 173 4.08 -11.02 -2.25
CA ARG A 173 2.95 -11.43 -3.10
C ARG A 173 1.62 -11.07 -2.44
N GLY A 174 0.65 -10.68 -3.27
CA GLY A 174 -0.75 -10.67 -2.88
C GLY A 174 -1.35 -12.08 -2.80
N VAL A 175 -2.66 -12.16 -2.67
CA VAL A 175 -3.37 -13.44 -2.71
C VAL A 175 -3.37 -13.99 -4.13
N GLN A 176 -3.02 -15.26 -4.29
CA GLN A 176 -3.18 -15.99 -5.54
C GLN A 176 -4.18 -17.13 -5.31
N TRP A 177 -5.46 -16.84 -5.51
CA TRP A 177 -6.58 -17.73 -5.14
C TRP A 177 -6.51 -19.13 -5.75
N ASN A 178 -5.92 -19.26 -6.94
CA ASN A 178 -5.80 -20.52 -7.66
C ASN A 178 -4.41 -21.16 -7.55
N ALA A 179 -3.53 -20.64 -6.70
CA ALA A 179 -2.21 -21.24 -6.52
C ALA A 179 -2.35 -22.55 -5.73
N PRO A 180 -1.73 -23.65 -6.19
CA PRO A 180 -1.88 -24.98 -5.58
C PRO A 180 -1.43 -25.01 -4.11
N GLU A 181 -0.55 -24.10 -3.72
CA GLU A 181 -0.07 -23.96 -2.35
C GLU A 181 -0.94 -23.06 -1.44
N THR A 182 -1.84 -22.26 -2.01
CA THR A 182 -2.66 -21.34 -1.21
C THR A 182 -3.85 -22.08 -0.62
N SER A 183 -3.88 -22.20 0.71
CA SER A 183 -5.05 -22.74 1.39
C SER A 183 -6.16 -21.70 1.43
N MET A 184 -7.14 -21.81 0.53
CA MET A 184 -8.27 -20.88 0.45
C MET A 184 -9.01 -20.73 1.79
N SER A 185 -9.22 -21.82 2.52
CA SER A 185 -9.92 -21.78 3.82
C SER A 185 -9.13 -21.02 4.89
N ASN A 186 -7.80 -21.17 4.92
CA ASN A 186 -6.95 -20.41 5.83
C ASN A 186 -6.86 -18.94 5.42
N MET A 187 -6.75 -18.65 4.12
CA MET A 187 -6.78 -17.28 3.60
C MET A 187 -8.09 -16.57 3.95
N TRP A 188 -9.24 -17.21 3.74
CA TRP A 188 -10.53 -16.66 4.14
C TRP A 188 -10.63 -16.43 5.65
N ARG A 189 -10.08 -17.33 6.48
CA ARG A 189 -10.05 -17.13 7.93
C ARG A 189 -9.21 -15.90 8.31
N VAL A 190 -8.04 -15.74 7.68
CA VAL A 190 -7.16 -14.58 7.86
C VAL A 190 -7.91 -13.29 7.48
N LEU A 191 -8.49 -13.24 6.29
CA LEU A 191 -9.23 -12.06 5.80
C LEU A 191 -10.49 -11.76 6.62
N ALA A 192 -11.20 -12.78 7.10
CA ALA A 192 -12.38 -12.62 7.95
C ALA A 192 -12.02 -12.15 9.37
N SER A 193 -10.77 -12.32 9.81
CA SER A 193 -10.27 -11.87 11.12
C SER A 193 -9.92 -10.38 11.09
N ALA A 194 -10.89 -9.57 10.65
CA ALA A 194 -10.79 -8.13 10.40
C ALA A 194 -10.80 -7.25 11.64
N TRP A 195 -10.94 -7.87 12.83
CA TRP A 195 -11.02 -7.12 14.07
C TRP A 195 -9.70 -6.37 14.35
N PRO A 196 -9.73 -5.10 14.80
CA PRO A 196 -8.51 -4.40 15.17
C PRO A 196 -7.93 -5.02 16.43
N VAL A 197 -6.66 -5.38 16.36
CA VAL A 197 -5.87 -5.84 17.50
C VAL A 197 -4.68 -4.92 17.69
N PRO A 198 -4.19 -4.72 18.92
CA PRO A 198 -2.94 -4.04 19.13
C PRO A 198 -1.80 -4.68 18.33
N PHE A 199 -0.98 -3.87 17.68
CA PHE A 199 0.07 -4.32 16.78
C PHE A 199 1.45 -4.04 17.36
N ALA A 200 2.35 -5.02 17.29
CA ALA A 200 3.74 -4.92 17.73
C ALA A 200 3.95 -4.50 19.21
N GLN A 201 3.03 -4.91 20.11
CA GLN A 201 3.05 -4.56 21.54
C GLN A 201 4.37 -4.86 22.23
N ASN A 202 4.99 -6.00 21.90
CA ASN A 202 6.23 -6.46 22.55
C ASN A 202 7.50 -5.87 21.93
N MET A 203 7.39 -5.11 20.84
CA MET A 203 8.54 -4.69 20.03
C MET A 203 9.00 -3.26 20.30
N SER A 204 8.33 -2.55 21.21
CA SER A 204 8.91 -1.31 21.74
C SER A 204 8.81 -1.33 23.25
N HIS A 205 9.97 -1.28 23.90
CA HIS A 205 10.11 -1.27 25.34
C HIS A 205 9.39 -0.07 26.02
N GLU A 206 8.87 0.90 25.25
CA GLU A 206 8.17 2.08 25.77
C GLU A 206 6.96 2.57 24.92
N ARG A 207 6.61 1.94 23.78
CA ARG A 207 5.68 2.55 22.77
C ARG A 207 4.67 1.60 22.08
N GLY A 208 4.60 0.32 22.44
CA GLY A 208 4.06 -0.72 21.52
C GLY A 208 2.54 -0.82 21.45
N GLY A 209 1.83 -0.12 22.34
CA GLY A 209 0.38 -0.18 22.45
C GLY A 209 -0.38 0.79 21.56
N HIS A 210 0.31 1.64 20.80
CA HIS A 210 -0.32 2.76 20.10
C HIS A 210 -0.73 2.45 18.66
N LEU A 211 -0.33 1.32 18.09
CA LEU A 211 -0.76 0.90 16.76
C LEU A 211 -1.76 -0.24 16.86
N VAL A 212 -2.73 -0.23 15.95
CA VAL A 212 -3.74 -1.27 15.82
C VAL A 212 -3.77 -1.76 14.38
N CYS A 213 -3.94 -3.06 14.20
CA CYS A 213 -3.87 -3.71 12.90
C CYS A 213 -5.00 -4.72 12.73
N HIS A 214 -5.35 -5.03 11.49
CA HIS A 214 -6.21 -6.14 11.14
C HIS A 214 -5.63 -7.43 11.71
N ALA A 215 -6.37 -8.16 12.55
CA ALA A 215 -5.85 -9.31 13.30
C ALA A 215 -5.21 -10.37 12.40
N GLY A 216 -5.93 -10.85 11.39
CA GLY A 216 -5.37 -11.87 10.48
C GLY A 216 -4.11 -11.40 9.75
N ILE A 217 -4.05 -10.13 9.31
CA ILE A 217 -2.88 -9.60 8.60
C ILE A 217 -1.72 -9.34 9.58
N ALA A 218 -2.01 -8.95 10.82
CA ALA A 218 -1.02 -8.80 11.88
C ALA A 218 -0.28 -10.12 12.13
N ASP A 219 -1.00 -11.22 12.31
CA ASP A 219 -0.43 -12.54 12.57
C ASP A 219 0.51 -12.98 11.43
N VAL A 220 0.04 -12.87 10.18
CA VAL A 220 0.84 -13.20 8.98
C VAL A 220 2.08 -12.30 8.90
N SER A 221 1.94 -11.00 9.17
CA SER A 221 3.07 -10.07 9.10
C SER A 221 4.15 -10.36 10.15
N LEU A 222 3.78 -10.79 11.36
CA LEU A 222 4.73 -11.15 12.42
C LEU A 222 5.49 -12.43 12.07
N GLU A 223 4.80 -13.43 11.51
CA GLU A 223 5.43 -14.66 11.01
C GLU A 223 6.43 -14.35 9.88
N LEU A 224 6.01 -13.56 8.89
CA LEU A 224 6.86 -13.14 7.78
C LEU A 224 8.05 -12.31 8.24
N PHE A 225 7.85 -11.41 9.21
CA PHE A 225 8.93 -10.59 9.75
C PHE A 225 10.03 -11.45 10.37
N ALA A 226 9.68 -12.52 11.09
CA ALA A 226 10.67 -13.43 11.65
C ALA A 226 11.55 -14.08 10.56
N GLN A 227 10.97 -14.41 9.41
CA GLN A 227 11.69 -14.96 8.26
C GLN A 227 12.56 -13.91 7.55
N LEU A 228 12.06 -12.67 7.44
CA LEU A 228 12.72 -11.59 6.72
C LEU A 228 13.83 -10.91 7.54
N ALA A 229 13.71 -10.88 8.87
CA ALA A 229 14.59 -10.14 9.78
C ALA A 229 16.11 -10.30 9.52
N PRO A 230 16.65 -11.49 9.17
CA PRO A 230 18.07 -11.65 8.83
C PRO A 230 18.53 -10.80 7.63
N TYR A 231 17.63 -10.48 6.71
CA TYR A 231 17.92 -9.77 5.47
C TYR A 231 17.67 -8.25 5.54
N LEU A 232 16.88 -7.81 6.53
CA LEU A 232 16.52 -6.40 6.75
C LEU A 232 17.65 -5.62 7.46
N ARG A 233 18.46 -6.33 8.25
CA ARG A 233 19.58 -5.76 9.00
C ARG A 233 20.66 -5.23 8.07
N ARG A 234 21.29 -4.13 8.47
CA ARG A 234 22.50 -3.63 7.81
C ARG A 234 23.67 -4.54 8.20
N ASN A 235 23.95 -5.55 7.40
CA ASN A 235 25.17 -6.34 7.58
C ASN A 235 26.36 -5.47 7.16
N GLY A 236 27.40 -5.38 8.00
CA GLY A 236 28.55 -4.46 7.86
C GLY A 236 29.42 -4.62 6.61
N SER A 237 28.95 -5.34 5.58
CA SER A 237 29.54 -5.33 4.24
C SER A 237 29.00 -4.14 3.46
N ALA A 238 29.91 -3.27 3.00
CA ALA A 238 29.63 -1.99 2.35
C ALA A 238 28.76 -2.06 1.07
N ALA A 239 28.46 -3.26 0.55
CA ALA A 239 27.79 -3.45 -0.74
C ALA A 239 26.28 -3.12 -0.75
N SER A 240 25.58 -3.05 0.40
CA SER A 240 24.15 -2.67 0.45
C SER A 240 23.88 -1.46 1.37
N SER A 241 24.70 -0.42 1.21
CA SER A 241 24.58 0.84 1.95
C SER A 241 23.33 1.67 1.59
N GLY A 242 22.61 1.30 0.52
CA GLY A 242 21.44 1.99 0.01
C GLY A 242 20.16 1.82 0.83
N PRO A 243 19.07 2.48 0.37
CA PRO A 243 17.76 2.39 1.01
C PRO A 243 17.19 0.98 0.94
N LEU A 244 16.39 0.63 1.94
CA LEU A 244 15.59 -0.60 1.97
C LEU A 244 14.15 -0.24 1.62
N ILE A 245 13.66 -0.79 0.51
CA ILE A 245 12.38 -0.45 -0.08
C ILE A 245 11.45 -1.67 0.02
N PHE A 246 10.31 -1.50 0.65
CA PHE A 246 9.26 -2.51 0.75
C PHE A 246 8.24 -2.28 -0.36
N GLY A 247 7.80 -3.36 -1.01
CA GLY A 247 6.90 -3.29 -2.16
C GLY A 247 5.89 -4.42 -2.17
N GLY A 248 4.68 -4.15 -2.65
CA GLY A 248 3.70 -5.21 -2.88
C GLY A 248 2.39 -4.72 -3.49
N HIS A 249 1.71 -5.64 -4.16
CA HIS A 249 0.38 -5.42 -4.74
C HIS A 249 -0.70 -6.12 -3.89
N SER A 250 -1.88 -5.52 -3.79
CA SER A 250 -3.03 -6.09 -3.07
C SER A 250 -2.69 -6.41 -1.61
N LEU A 251 -3.02 -7.59 -1.10
CA LEU A 251 -2.58 -8.06 0.23
C LEU A 251 -1.06 -7.94 0.43
N GLY A 252 -0.26 -8.15 -0.62
CA GLY A 252 1.20 -8.08 -0.56
C GLY A 252 1.68 -6.68 -0.16
N GLY A 253 1.01 -5.62 -0.61
CA GLY A 253 1.36 -4.26 -0.21
C GLY A 253 0.92 -3.92 1.21
N SER A 254 -0.16 -4.53 1.71
CA SER A 254 -0.53 -4.46 3.14
C SER A 254 0.55 -5.11 4.01
N LEU A 255 1.00 -6.31 3.64
CA LEU A 255 2.07 -7.00 4.34
C LEU A 255 3.39 -6.21 4.26
N ALA A 256 3.75 -5.69 3.08
CA ALA A 256 4.93 -4.83 2.90
C ALA A 256 4.93 -3.62 3.85
N LYS A 257 3.78 -2.94 3.98
CA LYS A 257 3.58 -1.83 4.91
C LYS A 257 3.80 -2.26 6.36
N LEU A 258 3.29 -3.42 6.78
CA LEU A 258 3.48 -3.93 8.15
C LEU A 258 4.93 -4.36 8.41
N ILE A 259 5.60 -5.02 7.46
CA ILE A 259 7.03 -5.35 7.58
C ILE A 259 7.88 -4.07 7.65
N TRP A 260 7.54 -3.04 6.87
CA TRP A 260 8.17 -1.73 6.95
C TRP A 260 8.02 -1.10 8.35
N VAL A 261 6.81 -1.12 8.93
CA VAL A 261 6.56 -0.67 10.30
C VAL A 261 7.37 -1.47 11.33
N LEU A 262 7.33 -2.80 11.25
CA LEU A 262 8.09 -3.67 12.15
C LEU A 262 9.59 -3.40 12.05
N SER A 263 10.10 -3.11 10.85
CA SER A 263 11.51 -2.76 10.63
C SER A 263 11.91 -1.45 11.33
N ILE A 264 11.01 -0.45 11.35
CA ILE A 264 11.19 0.80 12.09
C ILE A 264 11.21 0.52 13.59
N LEU A 265 10.20 -0.22 14.09
CA LEU A 265 10.04 -0.48 15.53
C LEU A 265 11.18 -1.33 16.09
N HIS A 266 11.72 -2.27 15.31
CA HIS A 266 12.90 -3.06 15.67
C HIS A 266 14.22 -2.27 15.61
N GLY A 267 14.22 -1.05 15.07
CA GLY A 267 15.43 -0.23 14.95
C GLY A 267 16.50 -0.83 14.03
N HIS A 268 16.12 -1.70 13.08
CA HIS A 268 17.09 -2.31 12.15
C HIS A 268 17.74 -1.27 11.23
N ARG A 269 16.99 -0.19 10.92
CA ARG A 269 17.43 0.97 10.14
C ARG A 269 16.71 2.22 10.65
N LEU A 270 17.27 3.38 10.35
CA LEU A 270 16.60 4.66 10.65
C LEU A 270 15.40 4.85 9.69
N PRO A 271 14.28 5.47 10.12
CA PRO A 271 13.09 5.61 9.27
C PRO A 271 13.36 6.22 7.89
N HIS A 272 14.25 7.21 7.78
CA HIS A 272 14.60 7.85 6.51
C HIS A 272 15.39 6.94 5.53
N GLN A 273 15.87 5.78 5.98
CA GLN A 273 16.53 4.77 5.15
C GLN A 273 15.57 3.70 4.63
N LEU A 274 14.29 3.80 5.03
CA LEU A 274 13.23 2.87 4.71
C LEU A 274 12.18 3.56 3.85
N ALA A 275 11.75 2.89 2.79
CA ALA A 275 10.62 3.34 1.99
C ALA A 275 9.64 2.19 1.78
N CYS A 276 8.37 2.49 1.56
CA CYS A 276 7.33 1.51 1.28
C CYS A 276 6.46 1.99 0.11
N HIS A 277 6.24 1.13 -0.87
CA HIS A 277 5.32 1.36 -1.98
C HIS A 277 4.29 0.24 -1.99
N ASN A 278 3.02 0.61 -2.00
CA ASN A 278 1.93 -0.36 -2.09
C ASN A 278 0.99 0.00 -3.24
N PHE A 279 0.52 -1.02 -3.95
CA PHE A 279 -0.27 -0.89 -5.17
C PHE A 279 -1.61 -1.59 -4.97
N GLY A 280 -2.71 -0.86 -5.03
CA GLY A 280 -4.04 -1.44 -4.87
C GLY A 280 -4.26 -2.15 -3.54
N SER A 281 -3.57 -1.74 -2.47
CA SER A 281 -3.57 -2.50 -1.20
C SER A 281 -4.69 -2.06 -0.25
N PRO A 282 -5.36 -2.98 0.46
CA PRO A 282 -6.35 -2.60 1.47
C PRO A 282 -5.68 -1.90 2.67
N GLN A 283 -6.46 -1.11 3.42
CA GLN A 283 -5.96 -0.48 4.64
C GLN A 283 -6.11 -1.44 5.82
N VAL A 284 -5.01 -1.61 6.57
CA VAL A 284 -4.91 -2.62 7.65
C VAL A 284 -4.28 -2.08 8.93
N LEU A 285 -3.88 -0.81 8.99
CA LEU A 285 -3.13 -0.22 10.09
C LEU A 285 -3.72 1.13 10.49
N SER A 286 -3.76 1.40 11.80
CA SER A 286 -4.15 2.69 12.36
C SER A 286 -3.44 2.99 13.66
N HIS A 287 -3.54 4.24 14.11
CA HIS A 287 -3.23 4.60 15.49
C HIS A 287 -4.39 4.23 16.42
N ASN A 288 -4.09 3.70 17.61
CA ASN A 288 -5.06 3.31 18.65
C ASN A 288 -5.95 4.48 19.10
N ASP A 289 -5.43 5.71 19.02
CA ASP A 289 -6.15 6.96 19.31
C ASP A 289 -6.62 7.70 18.04
N GLY A 290 -6.40 7.11 16.86
CA GLY A 290 -6.87 7.63 15.57
C GLY A 290 -6.07 8.85 15.16
N GLY A 291 -6.65 9.73 14.36
CA GLY A 291 -5.97 10.94 13.87
C GLY A 291 -5.31 10.76 12.51
N GLY A 292 -5.61 9.65 11.84
CA GLY A 292 -5.23 9.37 10.46
C GLY A 292 -3.74 9.10 10.27
N SER A 293 -3.35 9.06 9.00
CA SER A 293 -1.97 8.89 8.51
C SER A 293 -0.94 9.65 9.36
N SER A 294 -1.21 10.93 9.59
CA SER A 294 -0.31 11.84 10.30
C SER A 294 0.12 11.33 11.68
N ARG A 295 -0.80 10.73 12.46
CA ARG A 295 -0.46 10.24 13.80
C ARG A 295 0.35 8.94 13.74
N VAL A 296 0.04 8.05 12.81
CA VAL A 296 0.85 6.84 12.58
C VAL A 296 2.27 7.23 12.15
N MET A 297 2.42 8.15 11.20
CA MET A 297 3.73 8.60 10.71
C MET A 297 4.54 9.31 11.81
N GLN A 298 3.89 10.18 12.60
CA GLN A 298 4.52 10.84 13.76
C GLN A 298 5.01 9.82 14.79
N PHE A 299 4.19 8.81 15.10
CA PHE A 299 4.54 7.74 16.02
C PHE A 299 5.78 6.96 15.56
N LEU A 300 5.85 6.65 14.25
CA LEU A 300 6.98 5.95 13.64
C LEU A 300 8.23 6.82 13.45
N GLY A 301 8.12 8.14 13.63
CA GLY A 301 9.20 9.07 13.29
C GLY A 301 9.56 9.04 11.79
N ALA A 302 8.59 8.69 10.94
CA ALA A 302 8.74 8.57 9.49
C ALA A 302 8.12 9.77 8.77
N SER A 303 8.64 10.13 7.59
CA SER A 303 8.03 11.18 6.76
C SER A 303 6.86 10.60 5.95
N PRO A 304 5.76 11.34 5.71
CA PRO A 304 4.63 10.84 4.91
C PRO A 304 5.05 10.21 3.58
N GLY A 305 5.95 10.86 2.85
CA GLY A 305 6.49 10.36 1.57
C GLY A 305 7.37 9.12 1.65
N SER A 306 7.71 8.61 2.84
CA SER A 306 8.39 7.31 2.98
C SER A 306 7.44 6.12 2.81
N CYS A 307 6.12 6.33 2.83
CA CYS A 307 5.14 5.30 2.48
C CYS A 307 4.20 5.88 1.42
N LYS A 308 4.18 5.29 0.22
CA LYS A 308 3.37 5.75 -0.92
C LYS A 308 2.33 4.70 -1.26
N ASN A 309 1.07 5.10 -1.27
CA ASN A 309 -0.08 4.25 -1.60
C ASN A 309 -0.57 4.63 -2.99
N TRP A 310 -0.45 3.72 -3.95
CA TRP A 310 -0.87 3.92 -5.33
C TRP A 310 -2.22 3.23 -5.56
N ILE A 311 -3.21 4.00 -5.99
CA ILE A 311 -4.60 3.53 -6.10
C ILE A 311 -5.15 3.91 -7.47
N GLN A 312 -5.65 2.95 -8.23
CA GLN A 312 -6.40 3.24 -9.45
C GLN A 312 -7.81 3.76 -9.12
N GLU A 313 -8.33 4.62 -10.00
CA GLU A 313 -9.62 5.30 -9.84
C GLU A 313 -10.79 4.37 -9.49
N HIS A 314 -10.80 3.17 -10.06
CA HIS A 314 -11.91 2.24 -9.88
C HIS A 314 -11.56 0.98 -9.07
N ASP A 315 -10.33 0.88 -8.53
CA ASP A 315 -9.90 -0.32 -7.81
C ASP A 315 -10.69 -0.50 -6.49
N PRO A 316 -11.49 -1.56 -6.34
CA PRO A 316 -12.28 -1.76 -5.13
C PRO A 316 -11.44 -2.12 -3.90
N VAL A 317 -10.21 -2.63 -4.07
CA VAL A 317 -9.42 -3.24 -2.98
C VAL A 317 -8.90 -2.22 -1.96
N PRO A 318 -8.27 -1.10 -2.34
CA PRO A 318 -7.89 -0.06 -1.37
C PRO A 318 -9.05 0.56 -0.63
N ARG A 319 -10.24 0.48 -1.22
CA ARG A 319 -11.50 1.06 -0.72
C ARG A 319 -12.22 0.08 0.19
N ALA A 320 -11.96 -1.22 0.03
CA ALA A 320 -12.36 -2.23 0.99
C ALA A 320 -11.64 -1.97 2.32
N MET A 321 -12.36 -2.14 3.43
CA MET A 321 -11.84 -1.92 4.79
C MET A 321 -11.55 -0.45 5.15
N MET A 322 -11.82 0.50 4.25
CA MET A 322 -11.76 1.93 4.58
C MET A 322 -12.96 2.38 5.41
N ALA A 323 -12.78 3.52 6.07
CA ALA A 323 -13.80 4.20 6.85
C ALA A 323 -15.09 4.52 6.09
N SER A 324 -15.01 4.63 4.78
CA SER A 324 -16.13 4.92 3.90
C SER A 324 -16.74 3.68 3.26
N ASP A 325 -16.41 2.45 3.67
CA ASP A 325 -16.99 1.24 3.08
C ASP A 325 -18.49 1.12 3.44
N PRO A 326 -19.39 1.25 2.45
CA PRO A 326 -20.83 1.25 2.68
C PRO A 326 -21.40 -0.17 2.91
N TYR A 327 -20.69 -1.24 2.52
CA TYR A 327 -21.05 -2.61 2.92
C TYR A 327 -20.86 -2.80 4.43
N PHE A 328 -19.78 -2.22 4.95
CA PHE A 328 -19.53 -2.16 6.39
C PHE A 328 -20.58 -1.28 7.08
N HIS A 329 -20.90 -0.12 6.51
CA HIS A 329 -21.94 0.75 7.05
C HIS A 329 -23.30 0.06 7.13
N ALA A 330 -23.71 -0.69 6.10
CA ALA A 330 -24.91 -1.51 6.09
C ALA A 330 -24.88 -2.66 7.12
N PHE A 331 -23.73 -3.31 7.31
CA PHE A 331 -23.54 -4.36 8.31
C PHE A 331 -23.70 -3.84 9.77
N PHE A 332 -23.26 -2.60 10.03
CA PHE A 332 -23.39 -1.93 11.34
C PHE A 332 -24.71 -1.15 11.54
N GLN A 333 -25.55 -1.02 10.51
CA GLN A 333 -26.93 -0.54 10.69
C GLN A 333 -27.83 -1.58 11.38
N ASN A 334 -27.35 -2.82 11.58
CA ASN A 334 -28.02 -3.79 12.44
C ASN A 334 -28.04 -3.30 13.90
N SER A 335 -29.23 -3.05 14.42
CA SER A 335 -29.48 -2.53 15.77
C SER A 335 -28.87 -3.38 16.88
N ALA A 336 -28.72 -4.70 16.68
CA ALA A 336 -28.09 -5.58 17.66
C ALA A 336 -26.57 -5.37 17.75
N LEU A 337 -25.89 -5.22 16.61
CA LEU A 337 -24.45 -4.93 16.59
C LEU A 337 -24.15 -3.51 17.09
N LYS A 338 -24.99 -2.53 16.73
CA LYS A 338 -24.89 -1.16 17.23
C LYS A 338 -25.04 -1.12 18.76
N GLY A 339 -25.97 -1.89 19.32
CA GLY A 339 -26.12 -2.09 20.76
C GLY A 339 -24.91 -2.75 21.42
N LEU A 340 -24.30 -3.75 20.78
CA LEU A 340 -23.09 -4.43 21.26
C LEU A 340 -21.88 -3.48 21.30
N LEU A 341 -21.70 -2.66 20.26
CA LEU A 341 -20.64 -1.65 20.20
C LEU A 341 -20.85 -0.54 21.24
N GLN A 342 -22.09 -0.09 21.43
CA GLN A 342 -22.43 0.89 22.47
C GLN A 342 -22.19 0.34 23.87
N ALA A 343 -22.58 -0.92 24.13
CA ALA A 343 -22.31 -1.59 25.40
C ALA A 343 -20.80 -1.74 25.66
N ARG A 344 -20.01 -2.03 24.63
CA ARG A 344 -18.54 -2.11 24.71
C ARG A 344 -17.91 -0.74 24.94
N SER A 345 -18.33 0.30 24.23
CA SER A 345 -17.88 1.68 24.44
C SER A 345 -18.19 2.15 25.87
N TRP A 346 -19.34 1.73 26.40
CA TRP A 346 -19.71 2.00 27.78
C TRP A 346 -18.87 1.21 28.81
N LEU A 347 -18.52 -0.05 28.52
CA LEU A 347 -17.70 -0.90 29.40
C LEU A 347 -16.19 -0.61 29.36
N LEU A 348 -15.67 -0.18 28.20
CA LEU A 348 -14.23 -0.03 27.94
C LEU A 348 -13.80 1.43 27.69
N GLY A 349 -14.74 2.38 27.74
CA GLY A 349 -14.51 3.81 27.54
C GLY A 349 -14.65 4.28 26.09
N THR A 350 -14.83 5.59 25.92
CA THR A 350 -14.99 6.30 24.62
C THR A 350 -13.75 6.26 23.73
N GLY A 351 -12.61 5.75 24.24
CA GLY A 351 -11.41 5.42 23.46
C GLY A 351 -11.43 4.02 22.80
N SER A 352 -12.50 3.24 22.98
CA SER A 352 -12.63 1.90 22.43
C SER A 352 -12.53 1.89 20.89
N LEU A 353 -11.74 0.94 20.38
CA LEU A 353 -11.31 0.67 18.99
C LEU A 353 -12.40 0.66 17.91
N VAL A 354 -13.67 0.71 18.29
CA VAL A 354 -14.81 0.82 17.40
C VAL A 354 -15.81 1.76 18.07
N SER A 355 -15.75 3.04 17.68
CA SER A 355 -16.80 4.03 17.99
C SER A 355 -17.65 4.20 16.74
N SER A 356 -18.89 4.67 16.85
CA SER A 356 -19.74 4.95 15.68
C SER A 356 -19.14 5.99 14.70
N GLU A 357 -18.08 6.68 15.10
CA GLU A 357 -17.35 7.69 14.33
C GLU A 357 -15.91 7.24 13.96
N ARG A 358 -15.48 6.04 14.36
CA ARG A 358 -14.15 5.48 14.10
C ARG A 358 -14.26 4.19 13.31
N PHE A 359 -13.60 4.17 12.16
CA PHE A 359 -13.46 2.96 11.36
C PHE A 359 -12.06 2.36 11.51
N LEU A 360 -11.94 1.12 11.05
CA LEU A 360 -10.94 0.16 11.51
C LEU A 360 -9.49 0.56 11.21
N PHE A 361 -9.22 1.07 9.99
CA PHE A 361 -7.87 1.29 9.47
C PHE A 361 -7.74 2.60 8.66
N GLU A 362 -6.53 3.14 8.58
CA GLU A 362 -6.18 4.45 7.98
C GLU A 362 -5.23 4.24 6.79
N ASN A 363 -5.27 5.15 5.81
CA ASN A 363 -4.17 5.25 4.85
C ASN A 363 -2.94 5.75 5.60
N VAL A 364 -1.82 5.03 5.47
CA VAL A 364 -0.56 5.37 6.15
C VAL A 364 0.43 5.82 5.09
N GLY A 365 0.94 7.04 5.23
CA GLY A 365 1.77 7.73 4.25
C GLY A 365 0.98 8.58 3.26
N ASP A 366 1.59 8.88 2.12
CA ASP A 366 0.99 9.63 1.01
C ASP A 366 0.08 8.72 0.16
N VAL A 367 -1.01 9.29 -0.35
CA VAL A 367 -1.94 8.61 -1.27
C VAL A 367 -1.88 9.26 -2.65
N TYR A 368 -1.71 8.43 -3.68
CA TYR A 368 -1.69 8.84 -5.08
C TYR A 368 -2.76 8.08 -5.86
N LEU A 369 -3.72 8.84 -6.41
CA LEU A 369 -4.77 8.34 -7.28
C LEU A 369 -4.29 8.38 -8.74
N ILE A 370 -4.42 7.24 -9.41
CA ILE A 370 -4.17 7.07 -10.84
C ILE A 370 -5.51 7.18 -11.56
N LYS A 371 -5.72 8.30 -12.26
CA LYS A 371 -6.94 8.65 -12.97
C LYS A 371 -6.75 8.53 -14.48
N GLY A 372 -7.72 7.94 -15.17
CA GLY A 372 -7.68 7.79 -16.62
C GLY A 372 -6.41 7.12 -17.16
N GLY A 373 -5.77 6.24 -16.37
CA GLY A 373 -4.58 5.48 -16.73
C GLY A 373 -3.24 6.24 -16.76
N CYS A 374 -3.22 7.56 -16.52
CA CYS A 374 -1.95 8.31 -16.57
C CYS A 374 -1.90 9.60 -15.76
N GLU A 375 -3.04 10.12 -15.30
CA GLU A 375 -3.10 11.31 -14.47
C GLU A 375 -2.85 10.92 -13.01
N ILE A 376 -1.87 11.55 -12.36
CA ILE A 376 -1.48 11.24 -10.98
C ILE A 376 -1.83 12.40 -10.06
N LEU A 377 -2.78 12.13 -9.17
CA LEU A 377 -3.33 13.09 -8.23
C LEU A 377 -2.90 12.70 -6.81
N GLN A 378 -2.22 13.60 -6.11
CA GLN A 378 -1.95 13.38 -4.69
C GLN A 378 -3.23 13.73 -3.92
N VAL A 379 -3.76 12.76 -3.19
CA VAL A 379 -4.97 12.92 -2.41
C VAL A 379 -4.58 13.52 -1.06
N ARG A 380 -5.19 14.64 -0.69
CA ARG A 380 -4.98 15.23 0.64
C ARG A 380 -5.71 14.39 1.67
N GLN A 381 -5.17 14.34 2.89
CA GLN A 381 -5.73 13.55 3.98
C GLN A 381 -7.21 13.89 4.24
N GLU A 382 -7.59 15.17 4.15
CA GLU A 382 -8.96 15.64 4.32
C GLU A 382 -9.92 15.21 3.20
N ASP A 383 -9.41 14.90 2.00
CA ASP A 383 -10.21 14.50 0.84
C ASP A 383 -10.23 12.97 0.64
N GLU A 384 -9.39 12.21 1.37
CA GLU A 384 -9.23 10.76 1.18
C GLU A 384 -10.55 10.00 1.29
N VAL A 385 -11.39 10.36 2.26
CA VAL A 385 -12.67 9.67 2.51
C VAL A 385 -13.60 9.82 1.31
N ASP A 386 -13.66 11.00 0.73
CA ASP A 386 -14.53 11.32 -0.41
C ASP A 386 -14.00 10.73 -1.71
N VAL A 387 -12.69 10.84 -1.95
CA VAL A 387 -12.02 10.34 -3.17
C VAL A 387 -11.96 8.82 -3.22
N LEU A 388 -11.74 8.17 -2.08
CA LEU A 388 -11.65 6.71 -1.97
C LEU A 388 -12.97 6.08 -1.52
N HIS A 389 -14.06 6.84 -1.48
CA HIS A 389 -15.38 6.29 -1.20
C HIS A 389 -15.74 5.22 -2.24
N MET A 390 -16.16 4.04 -1.77
CA MET A 390 -16.61 2.99 -2.68
C MET A 390 -17.93 3.42 -3.32
N ALA A 391 -18.00 3.46 -4.65
CA ALA A 391 -19.21 3.82 -5.38
C ALA A 391 -20.27 2.69 -5.32
N LEU A 392 -20.88 2.46 -4.16
CA LEU A 392 -21.86 1.37 -3.98
C LEU A 392 -23.07 1.52 -4.90
N SER A 393 -23.51 2.75 -5.14
CA SER A 393 -24.58 3.02 -6.11
C SER A 393 -24.19 2.53 -7.51
N GLU A 394 -22.93 2.70 -7.91
CA GLU A 394 -22.40 2.12 -9.15
C GLU A 394 -22.31 0.60 -9.05
N ALA A 395 -21.83 0.04 -7.95
CA ALA A 395 -21.74 -1.41 -7.80
C ALA A 395 -23.10 -2.13 -7.87
N VAL A 396 -24.14 -1.51 -7.32
CA VAL A 396 -25.51 -2.01 -7.38
C VAL A 396 -26.14 -1.78 -8.75
N SER A 397 -25.93 -0.62 -9.38
CA SER A 397 -26.54 -0.30 -10.68
C SER A 397 -25.81 -0.92 -11.87
N GLN A 398 -24.52 -1.21 -11.74
CA GLN A 398 -23.63 -1.67 -12.81
C GLN A 398 -22.71 -2.80 -12.29
N PRO A 399 -23.26 -3.94 -11.84
CA PRO A 399 -22.47 -5.02 -11.22
C PRO A 399 -21.39 -5.61 -12.14
N HIS A 400 -21.63 -5.58 -13.46
CA HIS A 400 -20.64 -6.01 -14.45
C HIS A 400 -19.38 -5.14 -14.43
N LYS A 401 -19.51 -3.82 -14.21
CA LYS A 401 -18.35 -2.93 -14.06
C LYS A 401 -17.58 -3.22 -12.79
N THR A 402 -18.28 -3.47 -11.68
CA THR A 402 -17.60 -3.87 -10.43
C THR A 402 -16.80 -5.15 -10.61
N ILE A 403 -17.37 -6.16 -11.26
CA ILE A 403 -16.64 -7.38 -11.59
C ILE A 403 -15.42 -7.05 -12.46
N GLN A 404 -15.58 -6.20 -13.47
CA GLN A 404 -14.46 -5.76 -14.31
C GLN A 404 -13.37 -5.08 -13.47
N TYR A 405 -13.72 -4.18 -12.55
CA TYR A 405 -12.75 -3.53 -11.66
C TYR A 405 -12.01 -4.51 -10.74
N TRP A 406 -12.68 -5.57 -10.28
CA TRP A 406 -12.01 -6.66 -9.56
C TRP A 406 -11.06 -7.48 -10.44
N LEU A 407 -11.36 -7.61 -11.74
CA LEU A 407 -10.48 -8.28 -12.71
C LEU A 407 -9.30 -7.40 -13.12
N ASP A 408 -9.51 -6.09 -13.21
CA ASP A 408 -8.49 -5.09 -13.53
C ASP A 408 -7.53 -4.84 -12.35
N HIS A 409 -7.89 -5.30 -11.15
CA HIS A 409 -7.05 -5.31 -9.96
C HIS A 409 -5.91 -6.35 -10.11
N HIS A 410 -4.88 -5.98 -10.87
CA HIS A 410 -3.67 -6.77 -11.03
C HIS A 410 -2.42 -5.89 -11.08
N HIS A 411 -1.30 -6.40 -10.59
CA HIS A 411 -0.02 -5.65 -10.53
C HIS A 411 0.41 -5.06 -11.88
N GLY A 412 0.12 -5.75 -12.99
CA GLY A 412 0.45 -5.29 -14.35
C GLY A 412 -0.25 -3.98 -14.76
N SER A 413 -1.48 -3.73 -14.32
CA SER A 413 -2.21 -2.50 -14.68
C SER A 413 -1.57 -1.29 -13.99
N TYR A 414 -1.23 -1.43 -12.71
CA TYR A 414 -0.46 -0.42 -11.96
C TYR A 414 0.88 -0.10 -12.60
N ALA A 415 1.65 -1.12 -12.98
CA ALA A 415 2.95 -0.92 -13.62
C ALA A 415 2.82 -0.17 -14.96
N HIS A 416 1.83 -0.54 -15.76
CA HIS A 416 1.53 0.08 -17.05
C HIS A 416 1.11 1.54 -16.92
N ASP A 417 0.13 1.85 -16.06
CA ASP A 417 -0.40 3.21 -15.91
C ASP A 417 0.67 4.17 -15.36
N LEU A 418 1.47 3.70 -14.38
CA LEU A 418 2.59 4.48 -13.85
C LEU A 418 3.68 4.71 -14.88
N HIS A 419 3.91 3.75 -15.78
CA HIS A 419 4.86 3.90 -16.88
C HIS A 419 4.40 4.97 -17.88
N ILE A 420 3.12 4.94 -18.25
CA ILE A 420 2.53 5.98 -19.12
C ILE A 420 2.64 7.33 -18.45
N ALA A 421 2.28 7.43 -17.17
CA ALA A 421 2.38 8.67 -16.39
C ALA A 421 3.83 9.21 -16.37
N ALA A 422 4.83 8.33 -16.16
CA ALA A 422 6.25 8.70 -16.18
C ALA A 422 6.69 9.23 -17.57
N THR A 423 6.22 8.58 -18.64
CA THR A 423 6.52 8.99 -20.01
C THR A 423 5.91 10.36 -20.33
N VAL A 424 4.64 10.57 -19.97
CA VAL A 424 3.95 11.85 -20.14
C VAL A 424 4.65 12.96 -19.33
N ALA A 425 5.04 12.69 -18.09
CA ALA A 425 5.78 13.63 -17.27
C ALA A 425 7.13 14.01 -17.89
N THR A 426 7.86 13.03 -18.44
CA THR A 426 9.14 13.25 -19.14
C THR A 426 8.97 14.17 -20.36
N GLN A 427 7.96 13.90 -21.19
CA GLN A 427 7.66 14.73 -22.36
C GLN A 427 7.26 16.16 -21.98
N ARG A 428 6.52 16.35 -20.89
CA ARG A 428 6.16 17.68 -20.39
C ARG A 428 7.41 18.47 -19.95
N CYS A 429 8.33 17.84 -19.24
CA CYS A 429 9.60 18.47 -18.86
C CYS A 429 10.42 18.88 -20.10
N ALA A 430 10.58 17.98 -21.08
CA ALA A 430 11.33 18.28 -22.30
C ALA A 430 10.74 19.49 -23.07
N ARG A 431 9.41 19.56 -23.20
CA ARG A 431 8.74 20.71 -23.84
C ARG A 431 8.90 22.02 -23.07
N ALA A 432 8.88 21.96 -21.73
CA ALA A 432 9.11 23.14 -20.91
C ALA A 432 10.55 23.68 -21.09
N ASP A 433 11.54 22.78 -21.15
CA ASP A 433 12.93 23.15 -21.40
C ASP A 433 13.10 23.76 -22.80
N GLU A 434 12.46 23.20 -23.83
CA GLU A 434 12.45 23.77 -25.19
C GLU A 434 11.85 25.18 -25.23
N GLN A 435 10.74 25.42 -24.52
CA GLN A 435 10.09 26.73 -24.44
C GLN A 435 10.98 27.76 -23.73
N VAL A 436 11.65 27.38 -22.65
CA VAL A 436 12.61 28.24 -21.94
C VAL A 436 13.79 28.59 -22.86
N MET A 437 14.34 27.61 -23.58
CA MET A 437 15.45 27.83 -24.51
C MET A 437 15.05 28.65 -25.75
N ALA A 438 13.80 28.57 -26.19
CA ALA A 438 13.26 29.40 -27.26
C ALA A 438 13.02 30.85 -26.79
N GLY A 439 12.53 31.04 -25.57
CA GLY A 439 12.26 32.37 -24.99
C GLY A 439 13.51 33.19 -24.67
N VAL A 440 14.65 32.54 -24.40
CA VAL A 440 15.95 33.21 -24.15
C VAL A 440 16.61 33.74 -25.43
N LYS A 441 16.11 33.38 -26.62
CA LYS A 441 16.65 33.83 -27.92
C LYS A 441 15.99 35.10 -28.49
N LEU A 442 15.07 35.71 -27.75
CA LEU A 442 14.46 37.01 -28.06
C LEU A 442 15.08 38.08 -27.15
#